data_AF-A0A8J8BE01-F1
#
_entry.id   AF-A0A8J8BE01-F1
#
_cell.length_a   1.000
_cell.length_b   1.000
_cell.length_c   1.000
_cell.angle_alpha   90.00
_cell.angle_beta   90.00
_cell.angle_gamma   90.00
#
_symmetry.space_group_name_H-M   'P 1'
#
loop_
_entity.id
_entity.type
_entity.pdbx_description
1 polymer ?
#
loop_
_entity_poly.entity_id
_entity_poly.type
_entity_poly.pdbx_seq_one_letter_code
_entity_poly.pdbx_strand_id
1 'polypeptide(L)'
;MAGEWWSSLALSGASTLVSAAATDTWKAARAGFLKLFAHGDPQRERIAANRLDEAAAQVESTDAEHGDEVREALVQVWRVRLGDLLEEQPDAAEQVRALVEQVYAALPAARRHWAQAIGTGAVITANSGGLNIANTGAIGDITLRAEPPGTSA
;
A
#
# COMPACT_ATOMS: atom_id res chain seq x y z
N MET A 1 -12.40 -16.23 15.93
CA MET A 1 -11.91 -16.33 14.55
C MET A 1 -10.66 -15.46 14.46
N ALA A 2 -9.46 -16.06 14.47
CA ALA A 2 -8.20 -15.30 14.57
C ALA A 2 -7.74 -14.67 13.24
N GLY A 3 -8.30 -15.09 12.09
CA GLY A 3 -7.86 -14.62 10.77
C GLY A 3 -8.35 -13.22 10.35
N GLU A 4 -9.39 -12.67 10.99
CA GLU A 4 -10.01 -11.40 10.57
C GLU A 4 -9.14 -10.17 10.85
N TRP A 5 -8.32 -10.20 11.90
CA TRP A 5 -7.52 -9.03 12.29
C TRP A 5 -6.15 -8.98 11.60
N TRP A 6 -5.54 -10.11 11.26
CA TRP A 6 -4.31 -10.15 10.47
C TRP A 6 -4.54 -9.74 9.02
N SER A 7 -5.71 -10.05 8.46
CA SER A 7 -6.00 -9.77 7.07
C SER A 7 -6.25 -8.28 6.78
N SER A 8 -6.74 -7.51 7.77
CA SER A 8 -6.82 -6.05 7.70
C SER A 8 -5.46 -5.38 7.93
N LEU A 9 -4.64 -5.93 8.83
CA LEU A 9 -3.25 -5.48 9.03
C LEU A 9 -2.40 -5.74 7.79
N ALA A 10 -2.54 -6.91 7.16
CA ALA A 10 -1.85 -7.27 5.92
C ALA A 10 -2.25 -6.34 4.77
N LEU A 11 -3.53 -5.99 4.64
CA LEU A 11 -4.00 -5.03 3.64
C LEU A 11 -3.40 -3.64 3.88
N SER A 12 -3.42 -3.17 5.13
CA SER A 12 -2.85 -1.86 5.52
C SER A 12 -1.34 -1.81 5.29
N GLY A 13 -0.64 -2.91 5.58
CA GLY A 13 0.79 -3.05 5.33
C GLY A 13 1.13 -3.06 3.85
N ALA A 14 0.37 -3.81 3.06
CA ALA A 14 0.54 -3.86 1.62
C ALA A 14 0.27 -2.50 0.95
N SER A 15 -0.82 -1.81 1.30
CA SER A 15 -1.13 -0.48 0.76
C SER A 15 -0.07 0.55 1.13
N THR A 16 0.42 0.52 2.38
CA THR A 16 1.49 1.42 2.85
C THR A 16 2.82 1.15 2.14
N LEU A 17 3.19 -0.12 1.98
CA LEU A 17 4.40 -0.52 1.25
C LEU A 17 4.37 -0.04 -0.20
N VAL A 18 3.26 -0.31 -0.90
CA VAL A 18 3.09 0.08 -2.31
C VAL A 18 2.96 1.60 -2.48
N SER A 19 2.40 2.30 -1.49
CA SER A 19 2.34 3.76 -1.49
C SER A 19 3.70 4.42 -1.27
N ALA A 20 4.59 3.76 -0.53
CA ALA A 20 5.96 4.18 -0.35
C ALA A 20 6.80 3.90 -1.59
N ALA A 21 6.42 2.94 -2.43
CA ALA A 21 7.09 2.67 -3.70
C ALA A 21 7.01 3.91 -4.61
N ALA A 22 8.11 4.19 -5.31
CA ALA A 22 8.31 5.41 -6.10
C ALA A 22 8.18 6.72 -5.29
N THR A 23 8.46 6.69 -3.98
CA THR A 23 8.61 7.90 -3.14
C THR A 23 9.96 7.88 -2.43
N ASP A 24 10.39 9.03 -1.93
CA ASP A 24 11.59 9.13 -1.09
C ASP A 24 11.55 8.24 0.16
N THR A 25 10.35 7.87 0.61
CA THR A 25 10.11 7.02 1.78
C THR A 25 10.37 5.53 1.50
N TRP A 26 10.50 5.14 0.21
CA TRP A 26 10.72 3.75 -0.20
C TRP A 26 11.90 3.09 0.51
N LYS A 27 13.05 3.77 0.63
CA LYS A 27 14.26 3.20 1.24
C LYS A 27 14.04 2.80 2.70
N ALA A 28 13.34 3.64 3.46
CA ALA A 28 13.03 3.40 4.86
C ALA A 28 12.03 2.25 5.01
N ALA A 29 10.96 2.26 4.19
CA ALA A 29 9.98 1.18 4.16
C ALA A 29 10.63 -0.16 3.82
N ARG A 30 11.37 -0.22 2.71
CA ARG A 30 12.09 -1.42 2.25
C ARG A 30 12.98 -2.01 3.33
N ALA A 31 13.76 -1.19 4.04
CA ALA A 31 14.63 -1.67 5.10
C ALA A 31 13.86 -2.30 6.28
N GLY A 32 12.72 -1.73 6.66
CA GLY A 32 11.87 -2.29 7.72
C GLY A 32 11.21 -3.61 7.30
N PHE A 33 10.59 -3.64 6.11
CA PHE A 33 9.95 -4.84 5.59
C PHE A 33 10.96 -5.95 5.30
N LEU A 34 12.17 -5.60 4.85
CA LEU A 34 13.24 -6.57 4.64
C LEU A 34 13.63 -7.28 5.94
N LYS A 35 13.77 -6.55 7.04
CA LYS A 35 14.07 -7.14 8.36
C LYS A 35 12.97 -8.07 8.84
N LEU A 36 11.70 -7.70 8.61
CA LEU A 36 10.53 -8.53 8.92
C LEU A 36 10.56 -9.86 8.15
N PHE A 37 10.77 -9.82 6.82
CA PHE A 37 10.77 -11.02 5.98
C PHE A 37 12.06 -11.85 6.08
N ALA A 38 13.19 -11.22 6.37
CA ALA A 38 14.47 -11.91 6.54
C ALA A 38 14.40 -12.89 7.70
N HIS A 39 13.78 -12.50 8.82
CA HIS A 39 13.70 -13.33 10.03
C HIS A 39 15.07 -13.91 10.45
N GLY A 40 16.16 -13.13 10.26
CA GLY A 40 17.53 -13.58 10.52
C GLY A 40 18.10 -14.59 9.52
N ASP A 41 17.35 -15.01 8.50
CA ASP A 41 17.83 -15.88 7.43
C ASP A 41 18.30 -15.06 6.21
N PRO A 42 19.58 -15.17 5.83
CA PRO A 42 20.15 -14.38 4.75
C PRO A 42 19.63 -14.77 3.36
N GLN A 43 19.07 -15.98 3.19
CA GLN A 43 18.48 -16.39 1.93
C GLN A 43 17.08 -15.78 1.75
N ARG A 44 16.24 -15.80 2.79
CA ARG A 44 14.95 -15.12 2.84
C ARG A 44 15.12 -13.62 2.67
N GLU A 45 16.15 -13.03 3.28
CA GLU A 45 16.49 -11.62 3.07
C GLU A 45 16.72 -11.31 1.59
N ARG A 46 17.57 -12.07 0.88
CA ARG A 46 17.83 -11.83 -0.54
C ARG A 46 16.58 -11.98 -1.41
N ILE A 47 15.75 -12.99 -1.14
CA ILE A 47 14.51 -13.22 -1.87
C ILE A 47 13.51 -12.07 -1.64
N ALA A 48 13.36 -11.63 -0.39
CA ALA A 48 12.50 -10.51 -0.04
C ALA A 48 13.01 -9.19 -0.63
N ALA A 49 14.33 -8.96 -0.59
CA ALA A 49 14.96 -7.80 -1.18
C ALA A 49 14.69 -7.71 -2.68
N ASN A 50 14.84 -8.81 -3.43
CA ASN A 50 14.57 -8.85 -4.87
C ASN A 50 13.11 -8.53 -5.16
N ARG A 51 12.17 -9.17 -4.46
CA ARG A 51 10.73 -8.97 -4.65
C ARG A 51 10.30 -7.54 -4.34
N LEU A 52 10.83 -6.94 -3.28
CA LEU A 52 10.57 -5.54 -2.94
C LEU A 52 11.07 -4.61 -4.04
N ASP A 53 12.30 -4.85 -4.52
CA ASP A 53 12.91 -4.05 -5.59
C ASP A 53 12.12 -4.16 -6.90
N GLU A 54 11.70 -5.36 -7.28
CA GLU A 54 10.85 -5.60 -8.44
C GLU A 54 9.50 -4.89 -8.34
N ALA A 55 8.89 -4.85 -7.15
CA ALA A 55 7.64 -4.13 -6.93
C ALA A 55 7.83 -2.61 -7.08
N ALA A 56 8.92 -2.05 -6.58
CA ALA A 56 9.24 -0.64 -6.77
C ALA A 56 9.51 -0.32 -8.25
N ALA A 57 10.33 -1.13 -8.92
CA ALA A 57 10.65 -0.97 -10.33
C ALA A 57 9.39 -1.02 -11.21
N GLN A 58 8.42 -1.90 -10.90
CA GLN A 58 7.13 -1.93 -11.60
C GLN A 58 6.35 -0.63 -11.43
N VAL A 59 6.29 -0.08 -10.20
CA VAL A 59 5.59 1.19 -9.94
C VAL A 59 6.31 2.38 -10.59
N GLU A 60 7.64 2.37 -10.63
CA GLU A 60 8.46 3.41 -11.24
C GLU A 60 8.44 3.38 -12.77
N SER A 61 8.34 2.19 -13.37
CA SER A 61 8.32 2.02 -14.83
C SER A 61 6.93 2.20 -15.44
N THR A 62 5.88 2.34 -14.63
CA THR A 62 4.50 2.50 -15.09
C THR A 62 4.16 3.98 -15.22
N ASP A 63 3.57 4.37 -16.36
CA ASP A 63 3.05 5.71 -16.59
C ASP A 63 2.04 6.13 -15.50
N ALA A 64 1.97 7.44 -15.22
CA ALA A 64 1.10 7.99 -14.19
C ALA A 64 -0.38 7.61 -14.38
N GLU A 65 -0.82 7.39 -15.63
CA GLU A 65 -2.18 6.98 -15.99
C GLU A 65 -2.53 5.55 -15.57
N HIS A 66 -1.56 4.61 -15.60
CA HIS A 66 -1.77 3.20 -15.21
C HIS A 66 -1.15 2.88 -13.85
N GLY A 67 -0.46 3.84 -13.24
CA GLY A 67 0.29 3.63 -12.01
C GLY A 67 -0.58 3.19 -10.84
N ASP A 68 -1.84 3.63 -10.76
CA ASP A 68 -2.75 3.22 -9.69
C ASP A 68 -3.26 1.78 -9.86
N GLU A 69 -3.59 1.35 -11.08
CA GLU A 69 -3.99 -0.04 -11.35
C GLU A 69 -2.87 -1.04 -11.01
N VAL A 70 -1.63 -0.72 -11.40
CA VAL A 70 -0.45 -1.55 -11.06
C VAL A 70 -0.23 -1.59 -9.55
N ARG A 71 -0.41 -0.46 -8.86
CA ARG A 71 -0.31 -0.42 -7.40
C ARG A 71 -1.39 -1.27 -6.75
N GLU A 72 -2.63 -1.21 -7.19
CA GLU A 72 -3.72 -2.04 -6.66
C GLU A 72 -3.43 -3.54 -6.84
N ALA A 73 -2.93 -3.95 -8.00
CA ALA A 73 -2.51 -5.32 -8.25
C ALA A 73 -1.38 -5.76 -7.30
N LEU A 74 -0.37 -4.90 -7.11
CA LEU A 74 0.72 -5.15 -6.17
C LEU A 74 0.24 -5.22 -4.72
N VAL A 75 -0.76 -4.42 -4.32
CA VAL A 75 -1.36 -4.51 -2.98
C VAL A 75 -1.92 -5.90 -2.73
N GLN A 76 -2.65 -6.49 -3.67
CA GLN A 76 -3.21 -7.84 -3.48
C GLN A 76 -2.10 -8.89 -3.34
N VAL A 77 -1.05 -8.78 -4.15
CA VAL A 77 0.12 -9.68 -4.07
C VAL A 77 0.81 -9.57 -2.70
N TRP A 78 1.05 -8.35 -2.22
CA TRP A 78 1.71 -8.13 -0.93
C TRP A 78 0.82 -8.44 0.27
N ARG A 79 -0.50 -8.26 0.14
CA ARG A 79 -1.47 -8.63 1.18
C ARG A 79 -1.43 -10.13 1.45
N VAL A 80 -1.42 -10.95 0.41
CA VAL A 80 -1.35 -12.42 0.57
C VAL A 80 -0.03 -12.82 1.25
N ARG A 81 1.09 -12.21 0.84
CA ARG A 81 2.42 -12.50 1.42
C ARG A 81 2.53 -12.06 2.88
N LEU A 82 1.98 -10.90 3.24
CA LEU A 82 1.92 -10.44 4.62
C LEU A 82 0.94 -11.26 5.45
N GLY A 83 -0.16 -11.71 4.85
CA GLY A 83 -1.09 -12.65 5.48
C GLY A 83 -0.40 -13.95 5.86
N ASP A 84 0.28 -14.58 4.91
CA ASP A 84 1.07 -15.81 5.11
C ASP A 84 2.12 -15.63 6.22
N LEU A 85 2.88 -14.51 6.19
CA LEU A 85 3.84 -14.19 7.25
C LEU A 85 3.19 -14.07 8.64
N LEU A 86 2.03 -13.40 8.74
CA LEU A 86 1.33 -13.20 10.00
C LEU A 86 0.64 -14.47 10.50
N GLU A 87 0.22 -15.35 9.59
CA GLU A 87 -0.28 -16.69 9.92
C GLU A 87 0.83 -17.59 10.46
N GLU A 88 2.01 -17.56 9.85
CA GLU A 88 3.20 -18.27 10.34
C GLU A 88 3.73 -17.66 11.64
N GLN A 89 3.66 -16.32 11.78
CA GLN A 89 4.28 -15.56 12.86
C GLN A 89 3.34 -14.47 13.40
N PRO A 90 2.40 -14.82 14.28
CA PRO A 90 1.48 -13.84 14.86
C PRO A 90 2.17 -12.80 15.75
N ASP A 91 3.34 -13.13 16.31
CA ASP A 91 4.17 -12.21 17.11
C ASP A 91 4.73 -11.04 16.29
N ALA A 92 4.90 -11.23 14.97
CA ALA A 92 5.35 -10.18 14.07
C ALA A 92 4.28 -9.09 13.84
N ALA A 93 3.02 -9.31 14.25
CA ALA A 93 1.93 -8.38 14.02
C ALA A 93 2.17 -6.99 14.61
N GLU A 94 2.72 -6.90 15.83
CA GLU A 94 3.03 -5.61 16.45
C GLU A 94 4.16 -4.89 15.70
N GLN A 95 5.17 -5.62 15.25
CA GLN A 95 6.27 -5.07 14.45
C GLN A 95 5.78 -4.57 13.08
N VAL A 96 4.90 -5.32 12.42
CA VAL A 96 4.26 -4.91 11.16
C VAL A 96 3.44 -3.63 11.40
N ARG A 97 2.63 -3.58 12.46
CA ARG A 97 1.82 -2.41 12.80
C ARG A 97 2.68 -1.16 13.03
N ALA A 98 3.71 -1.27 13.87
CA ALA A 98 4.61 -0.16 14.17
C ALA A 98 5.33 0.35 12.91
N LEU A 99 5.80 -0.57 12.05
CA LEU A 99 6.42 -0.19 10.78
C LEU A 99 5.44 0.52 9.86
N VAL A 100 4.21 0.02 9.76
CA VAL A 100 3.17 0.63 8.93
C VAL A 100 2.85 2.05 9.39
N GLU A 101 2.67 2.28 10.70
CA GLU A 101 2.42 3.62 11.24
C GLU A 101 3.59 4.57 10.96
N GLN A 102 4.82 4.10 11.14
CA GLN A 102 6.02 4.88 10.85
C GLN A 102 6.13 5.27 9.37
N VAL A 103 5.95 4.31 8.45
CA VAL A 103 6.03 4.57 7.01
C VAL A 103 4.87 5.46 6.57
N TYR A 104 3.65 5.19 7.05
CA TYR A 104 2.46 5.97 6.73
C TYR A 104 2.63 7.44 7.12
N ALA A 105 3.17 7.73 8.31
CA ALA A 105 3.44 9.10 8.75
C ALA A 105 4.46 9.84 7.87
N ALA A 106 5.39 9.10 7.26
CA ALA A 106 6.42 9.63 6.36
C ALA A 106 5.95 9.71 4.89
N LEU A 107 4.74 9.27 4.55
CA LEU A 107 4.22 9.37 3.18
C LEU A 107 3.74 10.79 2.84
N PRO A 108 3.93 11.23 1.58
CA PRO A 108 3.32 12.47 1.10
C PRO A 108 1.78 12.39 1.17
N ALA A 109 1.12 13.54 1.34
CA ALA A 109 -0.33 13.59 1.60
C ALA A 109 -1.17 12.83 0.55
N ALA A 110 -0.89 13.02 -0.73
CA ALA A 110 -1.58 12.31 -1.82
C ALA A 110 -1.48 10.78 -1.69
N ARG A 111 -0.31 10.26 -1.29
CA ARG A 111 -0.10 8.83 -1.06
C ARG A 111 -0.80 8.32 0.20
N ARG A 112 -0.87 9.13 1.26
CA ARG A 112 -1.62 8.78 2.48
C ARG A 112 -3.11 8.62 2.21
N HIS A 113 -3.69 9.52 1.41
CA HIS A 113 -5.10 9.43 1.02
C HIS A 113 -5.38 8.16 0.21
N TRP A 114 -4.53 7.83 -0.77
CA TRP A 114 -4.66 6.60 -1.54
C TRP A 114 -4.51 5.33 -0.67
N ALA A 115 -3.49 5.28 0.19
CA ALA A 115 -3.25 4.15 1.08
C ALA A 115 -4.42 3.90 2.05
N GLN A 116 -5.01 4.99 2.56
CA GLN A 116 -6.18 4.94 3.43
C GLN A 116 -7.41 4.41 2.69
N ALA A 117 -7.68 4.89 1.47
CA ALA A 117 -8.79 4.43 0.66
C ALA A 117 -8.70 2.92 0.38
N ILE A 118 -7.54 2.42 -0.02
CA ILE A 118 -7.32 0.99 -0.21
C ILE A 118 -7.43 0.21 1.11
N GLY A 119 -6.88 0.75 2.20
CA GLY A 119 -6.92 0.13 3.53
C GLY A 119 -8.33 -0.04 4.10
N THR A 120 -9.27 0.85 3.75
CA THR A 120 -10.69 0.74 4.14
C THR A 120 -11.53 -0.12 3.18
N GLY A 121 -10.93 -0.65 2.11
CA GLY A 121 -11.63 -1.46 1.11
C GLY A 121 -12.38 -0.65 0.06
N ALA A 122 -11.93 0.58 -0.24
CA ALA A 122 -12.47 1.33 -1.35
C ALA A 122 -11.95 0.78 -2.69
N VAL A 123 -12.84 0.76 -3.69
CA VAL A 123 -12.48 0.56 -5.09
C VAL A 123 -12.06 1.91 -5.63
N ILE A 124 -10.81 1.99 -6.11
CA ILE A 124 -10.29 3.18 -6.75
C ILE A 124 -10.49 2.98 -8.26
N THR A 125 -11.04 3.98 -8.94
CA THR A 125 -11.13 3.98 -10.40
C THR A 125 -10.48 5.25 -10.89
N ALA A 126 -9.29 5.10 -11.49
CA ALA A 126 -8.62 6.17 -12.20
C ALA A 126 -9.39 6.43 -13.51
N ASN A 127 -9.95 7.62 -13.66
CA ASN A 127 -10.42 8.09 -14.96
C ASN A 127 -9.48 9.21 -15.46
N SER A 128 -9.49 9.47 -16.77
CA SER A 128 -8.64 10.46 -17.43
C SER A 128 -8.85 11.92 -16.99
N GLY A 129 -9.72 12.19 -16.01
CA GLY A 129 -9.97 13.48 -15.37
C GLY A 129 -9.89 13.50 -13.83
N GLY A 130 -9.50 12.40 -13.15
CA GLY A 130 -9.33 12.37 -11.68
C GLY A 130 -9.44 10.99 -11.03
N LEU A 131 -9.06 10.93 -9.74
CA LEU A 131 -9.15 9.74 -8.88
C LEU A 131 -10.55 9.65 -8.26
N ASN A 132 -11.36 8.67 -8.63
CA ASN A 132 -12.63 8.39 -7.95
C ASN A 132 -12.40 7.30 -6.89
N ILE A 133 -12.83 7.56 -5.65
CA ILE A 133 -12.73 6.62 -4.54
C ILE A 133 -14.15 6.22 -4.14
N ALA A 134 -14.56 5.00 -4.48
CA ALA A 134 -15.85 4.45 -4.06
C ALA A 134 -15.63 3.45 -2.90
N ASN A 135 -16.04 3.81 -1.68
CA ASN A 135 -15.93 2.90 -0.54
C ASN A 135 -17.00 1.80 -0.64
N THR A 136 -16.62 0.53 -0.78
CA THR A 136 -17.58 -0.59 -0.96
C THR A 136 -18.31 -0.99 0.33
N GLY A 137 -17.98 -0.40 1.48
CA GLY A 137 -18.65 -0.66 2.76
C GLY A 137 -19.09 0.62 3.45
N ALA A 138 -20.41 0.86 3.51
CA ALA A 138 -21.11 1.97 4.15
C ALA A 138 -21.25 3.27 3.32
N ILE A 139 -22.52 3.50 2.94
CA ILE A 139 -23.19 4.74 2.52
C ILE A 139 -22.36 6.01 2.77
N GLY A 140 -21.80 6.57 1.70
CA GLY A 140 -21.05 7.82 1.72
C GLY A 140 -20.20 7.95 0.46
N ASP A 141 -20.83 8.30 -0.66
CA ASP A 141 -20.14 8.72 -1.87
C ASP A 141 -19.22 9.90 -1.54
N ILE A 142 -17.90 9.70 -1.58
CA ILE A 142 -16.91 10.78 -1.55
C ILE A 142 -16.48 11.00 -3.00
N THR A 143 -17.35 11.60 -3.80
CA THR A 143 -16.92 12.22 -5.05
C THR A 143 -16.03 13.40 -4.68
N LEU A 144 -14.71 13.25 -4.79
CA LEU A 144 -13.76 14.36 -4.83
C LEU A 144 -14.00 15.12 -6.14
N ARG A 145 -15.01 15.98 -6.17
CA ARG A 145 -15.26 16.90 -7.28
C ARG A 145 -14.10 17.89 -7.32
N ALA A 146 -13.23 17.75 -8.32
CA ALA A 146 -12.40 18.87 -8.76
C ALA A 146 -13.35 19.97 -9.26
N GLU A 147 -13.37 21.11 -8.55
CA GLU A 147 -14.10 22.28 -9.00
C GLU A 147 -13.48 22.77 -10.33
N PRO A 148 -14.28 22.98 -11.40
CA PRO A 148 -13.73 23.53 -12.63
C PRO A 148 -13.19 24.94 -12.36
N PRO A 149 -12.07 25.35 -12.99
CA PRO A 149 -11.59 26.73 -12.86
C PRO A 149 -12.70 27.65 -13.36
N GLY A 150 -13.12 28.57 -12.49
CA GLY A 150 -14.14 29.55 -12.81
C GLY A 150 -13.73 30.34 -14.04
N THR A 151 -14.46 30.15 -15.15
CA THR A 151 -14.44 31.09 -16.26
C THR A 151 -15.19 32.33 -15.81
N SER A 152 -14.47 33.31 -15.26
CA SER A 152 -14.95 34.70 -15.26
C SER A 152 -14.70 35.31 -16.63
N ALA A 153 -15.76 35.43 -17.44
CA ALA A 153 -16.01 36.54 -18.38
C ALA A 153 -17.35 36.32 -19.08
#